data_AF-A0A8T5S7B6-F1
#
_entry.id   AF-A0A8T5S7B6-F1
#
_cell.length_a   1.000
_cell.length_b   1.000
_cell.length_c   1.000
_cell.angle_alpha   90.00
_cell.angle_beta   90.00
_cell.angle_gamma   90.00
#
_symmetry.space_group_name_H-M   'P 1'
#
loop_
_entity.id
_entity.type
_entity.pdbx_description
1 polymer ?
#
loop_
_entity_poly.entity_id
_entity_poly.type
_entity_poly.pdbx_seq_one_letter_code
_entity_poly.pdbx_strand_id
1 'polypeptide(L)'
;MEIKADVCNGCGQCIIICPVKAIKMVGKKAVIDEEFCVECSVCYRNANCPVNAIRMKKLNWPRKLRIPFSNVTTTHKITGVAGRGTEEMKTNDVTNRYKSGEFGVSIELGRPGVGTKLRNIELFTTKFAEIGVIYEDKSPVTALIVDDRGHINEEIKDERVLSAIIEFKIPTEKLPRILEVVREVEDEIDTVFSVGIVSRIKENNTDEVINLLSDLGFEVRPNAKINIGLGRP
;
A
#
# COMPACT_ATOMS: atom_id res chain seq x y z
N MET A 1 -8.55 -16.32 -8.24
CA MET A 1 -10.03 -16.54 -8.17
C MET A 1 -10.51 -17.35 -9.38
N GLU A 2 -11.73 -17.91 -9.39
CA GLU A 2 -12.34 -18.54 -10.58
C GLU A 2 -13.79 -18.11 -10.79
N ILE A 3 -14.24 -18.03 -12.04
CA ILE A 3 -15.67 -17.95 -12.40
C ILE A 3 -16.00 -19.17 -13.27
N LYS A 4 -16.91 -20.03 -12.81
CA LYS A 4 -17.36 -21.23 -13.52
C LYS A 4 -18.25 -20.83 -14.71
N ALA A 5 -17.76 -21.03 -15.93
CA ALA A 5 -18.42 -20.55 -17.15
C ALA A 5 -19.74 -21.27 -17.45
N ASP A 6 -19.83 -22.56 -17.13
CA ASP A 6 -21.03 -23.39 -17.20
C ASP A 6 -22.13 -22.90 -16.26
N VAL A 7 -21.77 -22.39 -15.07
CA VAL A 7 -22.72 -21.84 -14.09
C VAL A 7 -23.06 -20.36 -14.36
N CYS A 8 -22.11 -19.59 -14.87
CA CYS A 8 -22.25 -18.14 -15.05
C CYS A 8 -23.40 -17.77 -15.99
N ASN A 9 -24.32 -16.91 -15.54
CA ASN A 9 -25.45 -16.41 -16.34
C ASN A 9 -25.18 -15.05 -17.01
N GLY A 10 -23.96 -14.49 -16.88
CA GLY A 10 -23.59 -13.24 -17.53
C GLY A 10 -24.11 -11.96 -16.88
N CYS A 11 -24.60 -11.97 -15.64
CA CYS A 11 -25.20 -10.79 -14.97
C CYS A 11 -24.26 -9.58 -14.76
N GLY A 12 -22.94 -9.75 -14.89
CA GLY A 12 -21.97 -8.64 -14.86
C GLY A 12 -21.65 -8.04 -13.48
N GLN A 13 -22.32 -8.43 -12.39
CA GLN A 13 -22.10 -7.83 -11.06
C GLN A 13 -20.64 -7.91 -10.58
N CYS A 14 -19.95 -9.01 -10.88
CA CYS A 14 -18.53 -9.17 -10.54
C CYS A 14 -17.60 -8.19 -11.27
N ILE A 15 -17.98 -7.75 -12.48
CA ILE A 15 -17.22 -6.76 -13.25
C ILE A 15 -17.29 -5.40 -12.56
N ILE A 16 -18.49 -4.99 -12.14
CA ILE A 16 -18.75 -3.69 -11.50
C ILE A 16 -17.93 -3.55 -10.21
N ILE A 17 -17.88 -4.59 -9.38
CA ILE A 17 -17.24 -4.54 -8.06
C ILE A 17 -15.72 -4.80 -8.10
N CYS A 18 -15.14 -5.17 -9.25
CA CYS A 18 -13.71 -5.47 -9.33
C CYS A 18 -12.89 -4.17 -9.28
N PRO A 19 -12.13 -3.90 -8.19
CA PRO A 19 -11.46 -2.61 -8.02
C PRO A 19 -10.36 -2.36 -9.05
N VAL A 20 -9.74 -3.43 -9.55
CA VAL A 20 -8.63 -3.39 -10.52
C VAL A 20 -9.09 -3.73 -11.95
N LYS A 21 -10.41 -3.78 -12.20
CA LYS A 21 -11.01 -4.06 -13.51
C LYS A 21 -10.51 -5.35 -14.19
N ALA A 22 -10.12 -6.35 -13.39
CA ALA A 22 -9.58 -7.62 -13.85
C ALA A 22 -10.64 -8.62 -14.37
N ILE A 23 -11.89 -8.21 -14.59
CA ILE A 23 -12.96 -9.11 -15.01
C ILE A 23 -13.65 -8.52 -16.24
N LYS A 24 -13.76 -9.33 -17.30
CA LYS A 24 -14.37 -8.93 -18.58
C LYS A 24 -15.45 -9.93 -19.00
N MET A 25 -16.33 -9.48 -19.90
CA MET A 25 -17.36 -10.33 -20.50
C MET A 25 -16.86 -10.89 -21.83
N VAL A 26 -16.82 -12.21 -21.98
CA VAL A 26 -16.44 -12.92 -23.22
C VAL A 26 -17.51 -13.96 -23.52
N GLY A 27 -18.17 -13.87 -24.68
CA GLY A 27 -19.22 -14.83 -25.05
C GLY A 27 -20.35 -14.93 -24.03
N LYS A 28 -20.77 -13.79 -23.44
CA LYS A 28 -21.77 -13.70 -22.35
C LYS A 28 -21.37 -14.39 -21.04
N LYS A 29 -20.09 -14.74 -20.85
CA LYS A 29 -19.54 -15.29 -19.61
C LYS A 29 -18.49 -14.35 -19.03
N ALA A 30 -18.51 -14.16 -17.72
CA ALA A 30 -17.48 -13.38 -17.04
C ALA A 30 -16.18 -14.19 -16.93
N VAL A 31 -15.06 -13.58 -17.31
CA VAL A 31 -13.72 -14.18 -17.30
C VAL A 31 -12.78 -13.27 -16.51
N ILE A 32 -11.99 -13.86 -15.62
CA ILE A 32 -10.97 -13.16 -14.84
C ILE A 32 -9.68 -13.10 -15.66
N ASP A 33 -9.12 -11.90 -15.78
CA ASP A 33 -7.75 -11.67 -16.19
C ASP A 33 -6.81 -12.00 -15.02
N GLU A 34 -6.10 -13.13 -15.12
CA GLU A 34 -5.25 -13.63 -14.04
C GLU A 34 -4.00 -12.75 -13.84
N GLU A 35 -3.57 -11.97 -14.84
CA GLU A 35 -2.43 -11.05 -14.69
C GLU A 35 -2.84 -9.83 -13.86
N PHE A 36 -4.00 -9.24 -14.15
CA PHE A 36 -4.53 -8.07 -13.43
C PHE A 36 -5.16 -8.41 -12.07
N CYS A 37 -5.65 -9.62 -11.86
CA CYS A 37 -6.31 -10.01 -10.61
C CYS A 37 -5.35 -9.98 -9.41
N VAL A 38 -5.62 -9.09 -8.45
CA VAL A 38 -4.82 -8.93 -7.22
C VAL A 38 -5.27 -9.82 -6.06
N GLU A 39 -6.19 -10.77 -6.29
CA GLU A 39 -6.69 -11.71 -5.27
C GLU A 39 -7.36 -11.04 -4.03
N CYS A 40 -7.91 -9.83 -4.21
CA CYS A 40 -8.60 -9.07 -3.15
C CYS A 40 -9.90 -9.73 -2.64
N SER A 41 -10.42 -10.71 -3.38
CA SER A 41 -11.63 -11.49 -3.05
C SER A 41 -12.94 -10.67 -2.97
N VAL A 42 -12.93 -9.42 -3.42
CA VAL A 42 -14.11 -8.54 -3.42
C VAL A 42 -15.22 -9.08 -4.31
N CYS A 43 -14.89 -9.61 -5.50
CA CYS A 43 -15.88 -10.21 -6.39
C CYS A 43 -16.58 -11.42 -5.74
N TYR A 44 -15.86 -12.24 -4.99
CA TYR A 44 -16.46 -13.36 -4.27
C TYR A 44 -17.37 -12.91 -3.12
N ARG A 45 -16.94 -11.93 -2.33
CA ARG A 45 -17.69 -11.47 -1.14
C ARG A 45 -18.86 -10.56 -1.46
N ASN A 46 -18.73 -9.68 -2.47
CA ASN A 46 -19.61 -8.52 -2.63
C ASN A 46 -20.33 -8.47 -3.98
N ALA A 47 -20.02 -9.34 -4.95
CA ALA A 47 -20.68 -9.28 -6.26
C ALA A 47 -22.14 -9.77 -6.23
N ASN A 48 -22.63 -10.38 -5.14
CA ASN A 48 -23.98 -10.92 -5.05
C ASN A 48 -24.35 -11.77 -6.29
N CYS A 49 -23.45 -12.68 -6.69
CA CYS A 49 -23.64 -13.48 -7.90
C CYS A 49 -24.89 -14.36 -7.75
N PRO A 50 -25.95 -14.16 -8.57
CA PRO A 50 -27.24 -14.80 -8.36
C PRO A 50 -27.20 -16.33 -8.56
N VAL A 51 -26.20 -16.80 -9.31
CA VAL A 51 -25.97 -18.23 -9.61
C VAL A 51 -24.76 -18.78 -8.88
N ASN A 52 -24.16 -18.02 -7.96
CA ASN A 52 -22.97 -18.41 -7.20
C ASN A 52 -21.87 -19.02 -8.11
N ALA A 53 -21.51 -18.38 -9.23
CA ALA A 53 -20.51 -18.91 -10.16
C ALA A 53 -19.05 -18.68 -9.72
N ILE A 54 -18.81 -17.83 -8.73
CA ILE A 54 -17.46 -17.41 -8.29
C ILE A 54 -16.93 -18.39 -7.24
N ARG A 55 -15.68 -18.84 -7.38
CA ARG A 55 -15.01 -19.79 -6.48
C ARG A 55 -13.61 -19.32 -6.11
N MET A 56 -13.18 -19.67 -4.90
CA MET A 56 -11.78 -19.50 -4.47
C MET A 56 -10.93 -20.64 -5.02
N LYS A 57 -9.80 -20.30 -5.64
CA LYS A 57 -8.77 -21.26 -6.07
C LYS A 57 -7.72 -21.40 -4.97
N LYS A 58 -7.12 -22.59 -4.84
CA LYS A 58 -5.87 -22.75 -4.08
C LYS A 58 -4.75 -22.03 -4.84
N LEU A 59 -4.10 -21.07 -4.20
CA LEU A 59 -2.97 -20.34 -4.77
C LEU A 59 -1.64 -20.97 -4.33
N ASN A 60 -0.68 -21.00 -5.24
CA ASN A 60 0.71 -21.37 -4.97
C ASN A 60 1.58 -20.11 -4.82
N TRP A 61 2.77 -20.28 -4.27
CA TRP A 61 3.82 -19.26 -4.30
C TRP A 61 4.26 -19.01 -5.76
N PRO A 62 4.60 -17.76 -6.18
CA PRO A 62 4.56 -16.51 -5.40
C PRO A 62 3.20 -15.82 -5.36
N ARG A 63 2.24 -16.17 -6.22
CA ARG A 63 0.90 -15.56 -6.33
C ARG A 63 0.13 -15.42 -5.02
N LYS A 64 0.32 -16.36 -4.08
CA LYS A 64 -0.29 -16.31 -2.74
C LYS A 64 0.06 -15.01 -1.98
N LEU A 65 1.19 -14.38 -2.28
CA LEU A 65 1.63 -13.11 -1.72
C LEU A 65 0.67 -11.95 -2.06
N ARG A 66 -0.11 -12.04 -3.15
CA ARG A 66 -1.08 -10.98 -3.50
C ARG A 66 -2.13 -10.75 -2.42
N ILE A 67 -2.49 -11.81 -1.67
CA ILE A 67 -3.57 -11.78 -0.67
C ILE A 67 -3.31 -10.74 0.44
N PRO A 68 -2.20 -10.80 1.21
CA PRO A 68 -1.95 -9.83 2.27
C PRO A 68 -2.01 -8.36 1.81
N PHE A 69 -1.49 -8.08 0.62
CA PHE A 69 -1.44 -6.73 0.05
C PHE A 69 -2.75 -6.26 -0.61
N SER A 70 -3.76 -7.14 -0.72
CA SER A 70 -4.96 -6.83 -1.50
C SER A 70 -6.27 -7.18 -0.82
N ASN A 71 -6.26 -8.09 0.15
CA ASN A 71 -7.46 -8.58 0.82
C ASN A 71 -7.62 -7.95 2.21
N VAL A 72 -8.60 -7.06 2.36
CA VAL A 72 -8.99 -6.38 3.61
C VAL A 72 -9.22 -7.31 4.80
N THR A 73 -9.66 -8.55 4.58
CA THR A 73 -10.00 -9.47 5.67
C THR A 73 -8.84 -10.38 6.10
N THR A 74 -7.69 -10.30 5.44
CA THR A 74 -6.55 -11.19 5.74
C THR A 74 -5.56 -10.50 6.65
N THR A 75 -5.19 -11.17 7.74
CA THR A 75 -4.05 -10.80 8.58
C THR A 75 -2.75 -11.23 7.92
N HIS A 76 -1.75 -10.36 7.93
CA HIS A 76 -0.43 -10.67 7.40
C HIS A 76 0.22 -11.70 8.33
N LYS A 77 0.37 -12.96 7.90
CA LYS A 77 0.90 -14.03 8.76
C LYS A 77 2.30 -13.74 9.31
N ILE A 78 3.08 -12.91 8.60
CA ILE A 78 4.45 -12.55 8.99
C ILE A 78 4.45 -11.47 10.07
N THR A 79 3.56 -10.48 10.01
CA THR A 79 3.61 -9.31 10.91
C THR A 79 2.51 -9.33 11.97
N GLY A 80 1.52 -10.20 11.84
CA GLY A 80 0.35 -10.26 12.72
C GLY A 80 -0.66 -9.11 12.53
N VAL A 81 -0.34 -8.13 11.67
CA VAL A 81 -1.15 -6.93 11.44
C VAL A 81 -2.21 -7.20 10.36
N ALA A 82 -3.45 -6.73 10.60
CA ALA A 82 -4.48 -6.69 9.58
C ALA A 82 -4.30 -5.43 8.71
N GLY A 83 -4.22 -5.59 7.39
CA GLY A 83 -4.10 -4.45 6.46
C GLY A 83 -2.83 -4.45 5.60
N ARG A 84 -2.63 -3.36 4.85
CA ARG A 84 -1.46 -3.14 3.97
C ARG A 84 -0.34 -2.33 4.61
N GLY A 85 -0.65 -1.62 5.70
CA GLY A 85 0.29 -0.82 6.48
C GLY A 85 0.05 -1.04 7.96
N THR A 86 0.78 -0.34 8.80
CA THR A 86 0.69 -0.51 10.25
C THR A 86 -0.41 0.35 10.88
N GLU A 87 -0.98 -0.12 11.99
CA GLU A 87 -1.81 0.74 12.85
C GLU A 87 -0.96 1.83 13.53
N GLU A 88 0.32 1.52 13.72
CA GLU A 88 1.34 2.29 14.44
C GLU A 88 1.53 3.71 13.88
N MET A 89 1.46 3.89 12.56
CA MET A 89 1.55 5.23 11.93
C MET A 89 0.39 6.17 12.30
N LYS A 90 -0.70 5.63 12.86
CA LYS A 90 -1.98 6.33 13.05
C LYS A 90 -2.39 6.49 14.51
N THR A 91 -1.59 5.97 15.44
CA THR A 91 -1.88 5.89 16.87
C THR A 91 -0.74 6.46 17.70
N ASN A 92 -0.05 7.48 17.18
CA ASN A 92 1.12 8.08 17.85
C ASN A 92 0.80 8.65 19.24
N ASP A 93 -0.46 9.02 19.50
CA ASP A 93 -0.94 9.43 20.82
C ASP A 93 -1.08 8.29 21.82
N VAL A 94 -0.94 7.04 21.41
CA VAL A 94 -0.88 5.84 22.27
C VAL A 94 0.52 5.22 22.25
N THR A 95 1.22 5.29 21.11
CA THR A 95 2.49 4.57 20.91
C THR A 95 3.73 5.43 21.14
N ASN A 96 3.61 6.77 21.04
CA ASN A 96 4.73 7.73 21.12
C ASN A 96 5.91 7.35 20.21
N ARG A 97 5.60 6.81 19.03
CA ARG A 97 6.56 6.25 18.07
C ARG A 97 7.38 7.32 17.35
N TYR A 98 6.74 8.43 16.99
CA TYR A 98 7.36 9.58 16.33
C TYR A 98 7.57 10.70 17.36
N LYS A 99 8.83 10.90 17.73
CA LYS A 99 9.22 11.90 18.73
C LYS A 99 9.40 13.28 18.10
N SER A 100 9.57 14.29 18.95
CA SER A 100 10.01 15.60 18.48
C SER A 100 11.38 15.47 17.81
N GLY A 101 11.56 16.08 16.64
CA GLY A 101 12.78 15.93 15.83
C GLY A 101 12.77 14.71 14.90
N GLU A 102 11.69 13.93 14.87
CA GLU A 102 11.50 12.84 13.91
C GLU A 102 10.25 13.08 13.06
N PHE A 103 10.30 12.66 11.80
CA PHE A 103 9.13 12.50 10.94
C PHE A 103 8.90 11.02 10.63
N GLY A 104 7.62 10.66 10.51
CA GLY A 104 7.22 9.43 9.83
C GLY A 104 6.93 9.70 8.37
N VAL A 105 7.27 8.76 7.51
CA VAL A 105 7.01 8.84 6.07
C VAL A 105 6.32 7.55 5.64
N SER A 106 5.27 7.71 4.85
CA SER A 106 4.56 6.61 4.18
C SER A 106 4.49 6.89 2.68
N ILE A 107 4.79 5.88 1.87
CA ILE A 107 4.64 5.93 0.42
C ILE A 107 3.77 4.75 0.01
N GLU A 108 2.54 5.05 -0.38
CA GLU A 108 1.56 4.04 -0.77
C GLU A 108 1.45 3.96 -2.29
N LEU A 109 1.86 2.83 -2.85
CA LEU A 109 1.82 2.52 -4.27
C LEU A 109 0.47 1.90 -4.65
N GLY A 110 -0.12 2.28 -5.79
CA GLY A 110 -1.24 1.59 -6.44
C GLY A 110 -2.66 2.04 -6.07
N ARG A 111 -2.87 2.86 -5.03
CA ARG A 111 -4.21 3.40 -4.69
C ARG A 111 -4.72 4.43 -5.72
N PRO A 112 -6.05 4.63 -5.86
CA PRO A 112 -7.16 4.01 -5.12
C PRO A 112 -7.67 2.67 -5.69
N GLY A 113 -7.03 2.13 -6.72
CA GLY A 113 -7.45 0.89 -7.38
C GLY A 113 -6.71 0.59 -8.68
N VAL A 114 -5.60 1.32 -8.92
CA VAL A 114 -4.73 1.10 -10.08
C VAL A 114 -3.98 -0.21 -9.89
N GLY A 115 -3.48 -0.47 -8.69
CA GLY A 115 -2.60 -1.60 -8.37
C GLY A 115 -1.17 -1.34 -8.82
N THR A 116 -0.22 -2.04 -8.21
CA THR A 116 1.22 -1.93 -8.50
C THR A 116 1.84 -3.32 -8.64
N LYS A 117 2.95 -3.41 -9.37
CA LYS A 117 3.86 -4.55 -9.22
C LYS A 117 4.80 -4.30 -8.04
N LEU A 118 5.26 -5.38 -7.40
CA LEU A 118 6.13 -5.26 -6.22
C LEU A 118 7.51 -4.69 -6.56
N ARG A 119 8.03 -4.89 -7.79
CA ARG A 119 9.29 -4.26 -8.24
C ARG A 119 9.35 -2.74 -8.03
N ASN A 120 8.22 -2.05 -8.08
CA ASN A 120 8.17 -0.59 -7.90
C ASN A 120 8.55 -0.16 -6.48
N ILE A 121 8.51 -1.08 -5.50
CA ILE A 121 9.02 -0.84 -4.15
C ILE A 121 10.53 -0.54 -4.20
N GLU A 122 11.27 -1.28 -5.03
CA GLU A 122 12.74 -1.21 -5.09
C GLU A 122 13.25 0.13 -5.64
N LEU A 123 12.47 0.80 -6.49
CA LEU A 123 12.75 2.16 -6.98
C LEU A 123 12.93 3.15 -5.83
N PHE A 124 12.19 2.93 -4.73
CA PHE A 124 12.26 3.74 -3.52
C PHE A 124 13.25 3.17 -2.50
N THR A 125 13.12 1.88 -2.17
CA THR A 125 13.81 1.31 -0.99
C THR A 125 15.32 1.30 -1.12
N THR A 126 15.85 1.17 -2.35
CA THR A 126 17.30 1.23 -2.61
C THR A 126 17.86 2.63 -2.38
N LYS A 127 17.21 3.67 -2.92
CA LYS A 127 17.59 5.08 -2.70
C LYS A 127 17.44 5.48 -1.23
N PHE A 128 16.41 4.99 -0.54
CA PHE A 128 16.24 5.25 0.90
C PHE A 128 17.24 4.51 1.79
N ALA A 129 17.74 3.35 1.36
CA ALA A 129 18.81 2.65 2.07
C ALA A 129 20.10 3.49 2.10
N GLU A 130 20.46 4.15 0.99
CA GLU A 130 21.62 5.06 0.92
C GLU A 130 21.49 6.25 1.88
N ILE A 131 20.27 6.73 2.11
CA ILE A 131 19.97 7.82 3.05
C ILE A 131 20.00 7.34 4.52
N GLY A 132 19.88 6.03 4.75
CA GLY A 132 19.82 5.43 6.08
C GLY A 132 18.51 5.76 6.80
N VAL A 133 17.39 5.39 6.19
CA VAL A 133 16.06 5.43 6.83
C VAL A 133 15.87 4.28 7.82
N ILE A 134 14.98 4.45 8.79
CA ILE A 134 14.63 3.40 9.75
C ILE A 134 13.25 2.85 9.37
N TYR A 135 13.22 1.70 8.70
CA TYR A 135 11.97 1.05 8.27
C TYR A 135 11.11 0.63 9.46
N GLU A 136 9.80 0.56 9.21
CA GLU A 136 8.84 0.05 10.17
C GLU A 136 8.89 -1.48 10.20
N ASP A 137 9.43 -2.07 11.28
CA ASP A 137 9.62 -3.51 11.43
C ASP A 137 8.34 -4.34 11.25
N LYS A 138 7.19 -3.79 11.65
CA LYS A 138 5.88 -4.47 11.52
C LYS A 138 5.21 -4.26 10.16
N SER A 139 5.81 -3.50 9.25
CA SER A 139 5.23 -3.25 7.93
C SER A 139 5.36 -4.50 7.04
N PRO A 140 4.28 -4.90 6.34
CA PRO A 140 4.32 -5.94 5.32
C PRO A 140 5.41 -5.74 4.27
N VAL A 141 5.68 -4.49 3.87
CA VAL A 141 6.70 -4.19 2.84
C VAL A 141 8.10 -4.40 3.39
N THR A 142 8.37 -4.00 4.63
CA THR A 142 9.68 -4.21 5.28
C THR A 142 10.05 -5.69 5.29
N ALA A 143 9.08 -6.58 5.51
CA ALA A 143 9.29 -8.03 5.49
C ALA A 143 9.65 -8.60 4.09
N LEU A 144 9.54 -7.81 3.02
CA LEU A 144 9.94 -8.20 1.66
C LEU A 144 11.37 -7.76 1.30
N ILE A 145 11.95 -6.83 2.08
CA ILE A 145 13.31 -6.33 1.88
C ILE A 145 14.28 -7.42 2.37
N VAL A 146 15.23 -7.81 1.53
CA VAL A 146 16.11 -8.97 1.79
C VAL A 146 17.50 -8.58 2.24
N ASP A 147 17.89 -7.31 2.12
CA ASP A 147 19.21 -6.82 2.51
C ASP A 147 19.17 -5.35 3.00
N ASP A 148 20.33 -4.89 3.48
CA ASP A 148 20.54 -3.51 3.97
C ASP A 148 20.61 -2.47 2.85
N ARG A 149 20.62 -2.91 1.59
CA ARG A 149 20.63 -2.07 0.39
C ARG A 149 19.22 -1.84 -0.15
N GLY A 150 18.19 -2.39 0.48
CA GLY A 150 16.80 -2.15 0.12
C GLY A 150 16.30 -2.99 -1.06
N HIS A 151 16.98 -4.06 -1.46
CA HIS A 151 16.49 -4.95 -2.51
C HIS A 151 15.32 -5.80 -1.99
N ILE A 152 14.40 -6.17 -2.88
CA ILE A 152 13.34 -7.14 -2.59
C ILE A 152 13.59 -8.45 -3.33
N ASN A 153 12.98 -9.54 -2.84
CA ASN A 153 13.15 -10.87 -3.45
C ASN A 153 12.72 -10.87 -4.95
N GLU A 154 13.63 -11.32 -5.83
CA GLU A 154 13.41 -11.41 -7.27
C GLU A 154 12.17 -12.23 -7.66
N GLU A 155 11.88 -13.32 -6.94
CA GLU A 155 10.77 -14.24 -7.26
C GLU A 155 9.39 -13.55 -7.19
N ILE A 156 9.28 -12.44 -6.46
CA ILE A 156 8.01 -11.76 -6.21
C ILE A 156 7.87 -10.44 -6.98
N LYS A 157 8.91 -9.97 -7.66
CA LYS A 157 8.95 -8.64 -8.30
C LYS A 157 7.81 -8.41 -9.30
N ASP A 158 7.41 -9.46 -10.01
CA ASP A 158 6.33 -9.41 -11.00
C ASP A 158 4.91 -9.60 -10.42
N GLU A 159 4.78 -9.90 -9.12
CA GLU A 159 3.48 -10.03 -8.50
C GLU A 159 2.76 -8.68 -8.42
N ARG A 160 1.51 -8.66 -8.90
CA ARG A 160 0.66 -7.47 -8.88
C ARG A 160 -0.23 -7.47 -7.64
N VAL A 161 -0.21 -6.37 -6.89
CA VAL A 161 -0.98 -6.17 -5.67
C VAL A 161 -1.87 -4.93 -5.75
N LEU A 162 -2.88 -4.84 -4.88
CA LEU A 162 -3.77 -3.69 -4.84
C LEU A 162 -3.06 -2.42 -4.37
N SER A 163 -2.36 -2.51 -3.24
CA SER A 163 -1.42 -1.47 -2.81
C SER A 163 -0.33 -2.04 -1.92
N ALA A 164 0.80 -1.33 -1.85
CA ALA A 164 1.91 -1.61 -0.96
C ALA A 164 2.36 -0.30 -0.32
N ILE A 165 2.62 -0.31 0.99
CA ILE A 165 2.95 0.90 1.76
C ILE A 165 4.36 0.74 2.32
N ILE A 166 5.28 1.57 1.83
CA ILE A 166 6.61 1.72 2.39
C ILE A 166 6.46 2.66 3.58
N GLU A 167 6.88 2.23 4.77
CA GLU A 167 6.73 2.99 6.02
C GLU A 167 8.08 3.04 6.73
N PHE A 168 8.53 4.25 7.09
CA PHE A 168 9.78 4.45 7.80
C PHE A 168 9.76 5.75 8.61
N LYS A 169 10.77 5.93 9.45
CA LYS A 169 11.02 7.19 10.17
C LYS A 169 12.38 7.77 9.84
N ILE A 170 12.49 9.08 9.97
CA ILE A 170 13.69 9.87 9.70
C ILE A 170 13.84 11.01 10.70
N PRO A 171 15.08 11.47 10.96
CA PRO A 171 15.31 12.82 11.50
C PRO A 171 14.78 13.90 10.56
N THR A 172 14.32 15.03 11.12
CA THR A 172 13.71 16.13 10.35
C THR A 172 14.56 16.66 9.20
N GLU A 173 15.88 16.71 9.39
CA GLU A 173 16.86 17.23 8.43
C GLU A 173 17.00 16.37 7.17
N LYS A 174 16.55 15.10 7.21
CA LYS A 174 16.58 14.22 6.04
C LYS A 174 15.36 14.38 5.13
N LEU A 175 14.31 15.07 5.57
CA LEU A 175 13.05 15.18 4.79
C LEU A 175 13.26 15.76 3.38
N PRO A 176 14.06 16.84 3.17
CA PRO A 176 14.29 17.36 1.82
C PRO A 176 14.86 16.30 0.87
N ARG A 177 15.87 15.53 1.31
CA ARG A 177 16.48 14.48 0.49
C ARG A 177 15.51 13.32 0.19
N ILE A 178 14.62 12.99 1.14
CA ILE A 178 13.57 11.99 0.91
C ILE A 178 12.60 12.46 -0.18
N LEU A 179 12.22 13.74 -0.16
CA LEU A 179 11.30 14.31 -1.13
C LEU A 179 11.94 14.50 -2.52
N GLU A 180 13.24 14.74 -2.59
CA GLU A 180 14.00 14.67 -3.85
C GLU A 180 13.91 13.29 -4.48
N VAL A 181 14.18 12.23 -3.70
CA VAL A 181 14.04 10.84 -4.17
C VAL A 181 12.62 10.55 -4.65
N VAL A 182 11.61 11.07 -3.95
CA VAL A 182 10.21 10.94 -4.39
C VAL A 182 9.99 11.53 -5.78
N ARG A 183 10.54 12.71 -6.07
CA ARG A 183 10.44 13.34 -7.40
C ARG A 183 11.25 12.58 -8.45
N GLU A 184 12.43 12.08 -8.11
CA GLU A 184 13.22 11.25 -9.03
C GLU A 184 12.44 9.99 -9.44
N VAL A 185 11.81 9.30 -8.49
CA VAL A 185 11.04 8.07 -8.77
C VAL A 185 9.72 8.37 -9.49
N GLU A 186 9.15 9.57 -9.33
CA GLU A 186 7.94 10.00 -10.05
C GLU A 186 8.08 9.86 -11.57
N ASP A 187 9.27 10.16 -12.10
CA ASP A 187 9.56 10.06 -13.55
C ASP A 187 9.82 8.61 -14.02
N GLU A 188 10.11 7.68 -13.11
CA GLU A 188 10.52 6.30 -13.43
C GLU A 188 9.38 5.28 -13.25
N ILE A 189 8.39 5.57 -12.40
CA ILE A 189 7.41 4.59 -11.93
C ILE A 189 6.26 4.33 -12.91
N ASP A 190 5.85 3.06 -13.06
CA ASP A 190 4.76 2.64 -13.94
C ASP A 190 3.37 2.57 -13.26
N THR A 191 3.26 3.11 -12.05
CA THR A 191 2.04 3.16 -11.23
C THR A 191 1.89 4.53 -10.57
N VAL A 192 0.72 4.80 -10.03
CA VAL A 192 0.50 5.93 -9.11
C VAL A 192 0.98 5.60 -7.70
N PHE A 193 1.32 6.64 -6.95
CA PHE A 193 1.58 6.56 -5.52
C PHE A 193 1.10 7.82 -4.78
N SER A 194 1.03 7.73 -3.45
CA SER A 194 0.77 8.87 -2.58
C SER A 194 1.77 8.90 -1.43
N VAL A 195 2.22 10.10 -1.07
CA VAL A 195 3.13 10.31 0.07
C VAL A 195 2.35 10.88 1.25
N GLY A 196 2.53 10.30 2.42
CA GLY A 196 2.01 10.80 3.70
C GLY A 196 3.15 11.07 4.66
N ILE A 197 3.11 12.23 5.32
CA ILE A 197 4.08 12.63 6.34
C ILE A 197 3.39 12.67 7.69
N VAL A 198 4.03 12.10 8.69
CA VAL A 198 3.61 12.15 10.10
C VAL A 198 4.55 13.11 10.83
N SER A 199 3.98 14.17 11.39
CA SER A 199 4.67 15.14 12.22
C SER A 199 3.98 15.27 13.57
N ARG A 200 4.72 15.79 14.56
CA ARG A 200 4.15 16.21 15.84
C ARG A 200 3.98 17.72 15.83
N ILE A 201 2.75 18.19 16.06
CA ILE A 201 2.45 19.62 16.22
C ILE A 201 3.10 20.11 17.52
N LYS A 202 3.81 21.25 17.45
CA LYS A 202 4.46 21.87 18.61
C LYS A 202 3.44 22.52 19.55
N GLU A 203 3.84 22.76 20.81
CA GLU A 203 2.94 23.30 21.86
C GLU A 203 2.36 24.69 21.54
N ASN A 204 3.04 25.47 20.70
CA ASN A 204 2.57 26.75 20.16
C ASN A 204 1.60 26.59 18.97
N ASN A 205 1.10 25.38 18.69
CA ASN A 205 0.25 25.03 17.55
C ASN A 205 0.86 25.34 16.17
N THR A 206 2.19 25.45 16.07
CA THR A 206 2.85 25.59 14.76
C THR A 206 3.18 24.22 14.18
N ASP A 207 2.81 24.02 12.92
CA ASP A 207 3.22 22.86 12.14
C ASP A 207 4.33 23.24 11.18
N GLU A 208 5.57 22.94 11.56
CA GLU A 208 6.74 23.21 10.72
C GLU A 208 6.75 22.37 9.45
N VAL A 209 6.04 21.24 9.43
CA VAL A 209 6.04 20.35 8.25
C VAL A 209 5.30 20.98 7.09
N ILE A 210 4.20 21.70 7.33
CA ILE A 210 3.40 22.30 6.25
C ILE A 210 4.20 23.41 5.56
N ASN A 211 4.86 24.26 6.34
CA ASN A 211 5.70 25.32 5.81
C ASN A 211 6.90 24.73 5.05
N LEU A 212 7.59 23.75 5.64
CA LEU A 212 8.72 23.07 5.00
C LEU A 212 8.32 22.40 3.68
N LEU A 213 7.19 21.71 3.63
CA LEU A 213 6.68 21.09 2.41
C LEU A 213 6.34 22.14 1.34
N SER A 214 5.73 23.25 1.75
CA SER A 214 5.39 24.37 0.86
C SER A 214 6.64 25.04 0.29
N ASP A 215 7.66 25.26 1.11
CA ASP A 215 8.96 25.83 0.70
C ASP A 215 9.70 24.92 -0.27
N LEU A 216 9.53 23.60 -0.14
CA LEU A 216 10.03 22.58 -1.08
C LEU A 216 9.12 22.40 -2.31
N GLY A 217 8.10 23.24 -2.46
CA GLY A 217 7.21 23.27 -3.62
C GLY A 217 6.21 22.11 -3.68
N PHE A 218 5.83 21.53 -2.54
CA PHE A 218 4.77 20.52 -2.46
C PHE A 218 3.45 21.15 -1.98
N GLU A 219 2.35 20.81 -2.67
CA GLU A 219 1.00 21.17 -2.21
C GLU A 219 0.53 20.19 -1.14
N VAL A 220 0.29 20.70 0.07
CA VAL A 220 -0.26 19.90 1.18
C VAL A 220 -1.79 19.86 1.08
N ARG A 221 -2.37 18.66 1.06
CA ARG A 221 -3.83 18.49 1.07
C ARG A 221 -4.40 18.85 2.45
N PRO A 222 -5.59 19.45 2.53
CA PRO A 222 -6.21 19.84 3.81
C PRO A 222 -6.65 18.64 4.67
N ASN A 223 -6.72 17.45 4.07
CA ASN A 223 -7.13 16.23 4.77
C ASN A 223 -5.96 15.64 5.56
N ALA A 224 -6.07 15.66 6.89
CA ALA A 224 -5.13 14.99 7.78
C ALA A 224 -5.87 14.16 8.83
N LYS A 225 -5.25 13.06 9.25
CA LYS A 225 -5.64 12.40 10.49
C LYS A 225 -4.88 13.08 11.62
N ILE A 226 -5.61 13.74 12.52
CA ILE A 226 -5.03 14.43 13.68
C ILE A 226 -5.28 13.59 14.93
N ASN A 227 -4.20 13.18 15.59
CA ASN A 227 -4.28 12.63 16.94
C ASN A 227 -4.36 13.80 17.93
N ILE A 228 -5.46 13.89 18.70
CA ILE A 228 -5.70 14.98 19.66
C ILE A 228 -5.05 14.75 21.03
N GLY A 229 -4.20 13.73 21.17
CA GLY A 229 -3.43 13.45 22.39
C GLY A 229 -4.20 12.79 23.53
N LEU A 230 -5.39 12.23 23.27
CA LEU A 230 -6.19 11.55 24.30
C LEU A 230 -5.64 10.17 24.68
N GLY A 231 -4.82 9.56 23.81
CA GLY A 231 -4.24 8.24 24.06
C GLY A 231 -3.26 8.17 25.24
N ARG A 232 -2.64 9.31 25.61
CA ARG A 232 -1.69 9.46 26.74
C ARG A 232 -0.73 8.27 26.87
N PRO A 233 0.31 8.22 26.02
CA PRO A 233 1.21 7.06 25.91
C PRO A 233 2.03 6.82 27.19
#